data_AF-A0A2E1QSK1-F1
#
_entry.id   AF-A0A2E1QSK1-F1
#
_cell.length_a   1.000
_cell.length_b   1.000
_cell.length_c   1.000
_cell.angle_alpha   90.00
_cell.angle_beta   90.00
_cell.angle_gamma   90.00
#
_symmetry.space_group_name_H-M   'P 1'
#
loop_
_entity.id
_entity.type
_entity.pdbx_description
1 polymer ?
#
loop_
_entity_poly.entity_id
_entity_poly.type
_entity_poly.pdbx_seq_one_letter_code
_entity_poly.pdbx_strand_id
1 'polypeptide(L)'
;LDAIRLINHWSDHFLNYSILERVAFDIIECLHDEDKKYFVESRTKRFGMHPKQFQELAMSSTKNEFDKCCNFLNNILLKQEFILEEGISYADMIILGSLTWGDKVSKNTKINDKFVKLIEWKEKLSDLCA
;
A
#
# COMPACT_ATOMS: atom_id res chain seq x y z
N LEU A 1 19.04 12.66 -2.08
CA LEU A 1 18.94 11.40 -2.87
C LEU A 1 18.87 10.17 -1.98
N ASP A 2 19.69 10.07 -0.94
CA ASP A 2 19.76 8.85 -0.11
C ASP A 2 18.48 8.57 0.67
N ALA A 3 17.85 9.58 1.25
CA ALA A 3 16.56 9.43 1.94
C ALA A 3 15.44 8.95 1.00
N ILE A 4 15.38 9.49 -0.23
CA ILE A 4 14.37 9.07 -1.22
C ILE A 4 14.58 7.61 -1.62
N ARG A 5 15.82 7.18 -1.85
CA ARG A 5 16.14 5.78 -2.15
C ARG A 5 15.77 4.86 -0.99
N LEU A 6 16.05 5.30 0.25
CA LEU A 6 15.65 4.58 1.45
C LEU A 6 14.12 4.41 1.52
N ILE A 7 13.35 5.47 1.29
CA ILE A 7 11.88 5.41 1.27
C ILE A 7 11.38 4.51 0.14
N ASN A 8 11.99 4.56 -1.04
CA ASN A 8 11.64 3.68 -2.15
C ASN A 8 11.82 2.20 -1.77
N HIS A 9 12.99 1.85 -1.25
CA HIS A 9 13.27 0.48 -0.80
C HIS A 9 12.37 0.06 0.36
N TRP A 10 12.12 0.94 1.33
CA TRP A 10 11.20 0.67 2.43
C TRP A 10 9.77 0.44 1.91
N SER A 11 9.30 1.26 0.97
CA SER A 11 7.99 1.09 0.36
C SER A 11 7.87 -0.26 -0.34
N ASP A 12 8.85 -0.65 -1.16
CA ASP A 12 8.82 -1.92 -1.89
C ASP A 12 8.76 -3.15 -0.97
N HIS A 13 9.48 -3.11 0.16
CA HIS A 13 9.61 -4.28 1.03
C HIS A 13 8.55 -4.34 2.12
N PHE A 14 8.03 -3.20 2.58
CA PHE A 14 7.11 -3.14 3.71
C PHE A 14 5.73 -2.67 3.28
N LEU A 15 5.62 -1.46 2.72
CA LEU A 15 4.32 -0.88 2.37
C LEU A 15 3.63 -1.70 1.27
N ASN A 16 4.27 -1.89 0.13
CA ASN A 16 3.73 -2.59 -1.03
C ASN A 16 3.42 -4.05 -0.72
N TYR A 17 4.27 -4.71 0.08
CA TYR A 17 4.01 -6.07 0.52
C TYR A 17 2.79 -6.14 1.45
N SER A 18 2.66 -5.22 2.41
CA SER A 18 1.51 -5.16 3.32
C SER A 18 0.19 -4.82 2.61
N ILE A 19 0.26 -4.09 1.49
CA ILE A 19 -0.89 -3.85 0.60
C ILE A 19 -1.21 -5.12 -0.19
N LEU A 20 -0.21 -5.78 -0.78
CA LEU A 20 -0.39 -7.03 -1.53
C LEU A 20 -1.10 -8.11 -0.70
N GLU A 21 -0.71 -8.25 0.57
CA GLU A 21 -1.37 -9.15 1.54
C GLU A 21 -2.87 -8.94 1.67
N ARG A 22 -3.36 -7.71 1.41
CA ARG A 22 -4.77 -7.33 1.53
C ARG A 22 -5.54 -7.40 0.23
N VAL A 23 -4.86 -7.44 -0.91
CA VAL A 23 -5.49 -7.27 -2.23
C VAL A 23 -5.18 -8.40 -3.23
N ALA A 24 -4.33 -9.36 -2.87
CA ALA A 24 -3.77 -10.34 -3.80
C ALA A 24 -4.81 -11.06 -4.68
N PHE A 25 -5.98 -11.40 -4.12
CA PHE A 25 -7.08 -12.02 -4.86
C PHE A 25 -8.00 -11.00 -5.50
N ASP A 26 -8.23 -9.86 -4.85
CA ASP A 26 -9.08 -8.77 -5.36
C ASP A 26 -8.56 -8.20 -6.69
N ILE A 27 -7.24 -8.28 -6.93
CA ILE A 27 -6.62 -7.88 -8.22
C ILE A 27 -7.31 -8.57 -9.41
N ILE A 28 -7.78 -9.81 -9.26
CA ILE A 28 -8.40 -10.57 -10.36
C ILE A 28 -9.61 -9.83 -10.94
N GLU A 29 -10.38 -9.12 -10.12
CA GLU A 29 -11.54 -8.33 -10.55
C GLU A 29 -11.14 -7.07 -11.33
N CYS A 30 -9.89 -6.63 -11.23
CA CYS A 30 -9.35 -5.49 -11.96
C CYS A 30 -8.68 -5.88 -13.29
N LEU A 31 -8.52 -7.18 -13.57
CA LEU A 31 -7.82 -7.68 -14.75
C LEU A 31 -8.77 -7.98 -15.91
N HIS A 32 -8.25 -7.86 -17.13
CA HIS A 32 -8.89 -8.41 -18.31
C HIS A 32 -8.96 -9.95 -18.21
N ASP A 33 -10.00 -10.54 -18.80
CA ASP A 33 -10.25 -11.99 -18.69
C ASP A 33 -9.07 -12.85 -19.18
N GLU A 34 -8.33 -12.38 -20.18
CA GLU A 34 -7.14 -13.04 -20.73
C GLU A 34 -5.97 -13.11 -19.73
N ASP A 35 -5.87 -12.15 -18.81
CA ASP A 35 -4.77 -12.08 -17.83
C ASP A 35 -5.05 -12.88 -16.56
N LYS A 36 -6.33 -13.17 -16.26
CA LYS A 36 -6.75 -13.80 -15.00
C LYS A 36 -6.07 -15.15 -14.78
N LYS A 37 -6.01 -16.00 -15.82
CA LYS A 37 -5.38 -17.32 -15.74
C LYS A 37 -3.89 -17.20 -15.44
N TYR A 38 -3.18 -16.37 -16.21
CA TYR A 38 -1.75 -16.14 -16.01
C TYR A 38 -1.47 -15.56 -14.61
N PHE A 39 -2.29 -14.63 -14.14
CA PHE A 39 -2.17 -14.06 -12.80
C PHE A 39 -2.29 -15.15 -11.72
N VAL A 40 -3.34 -15.98 -11.76
CA VAL A 40 -3.52 -17.04 -10.77
C VAL A 40 -2.34 -18.01 -10.78
N GLU A 41 -1.90 -18.47 -11.95
CA GLU A 41 -0.78 -19.41 -12.07
C GLU A 41 0.54 -18.82 -11.53
N SER A 42 0.88 -17.60 -11.96
CA SER A 42 2.13 -16.94 -11.56
C SER A 42 2.16 -16.59 -10.07
N ARG A 43 1.03 -16.17 -9.49
CA ARG A 43 0.94 -15.84 -8.06
C ARG A 43 0.89 -17.11 -7.21
N THR A 44 0.23 -18.17 -7.68
CA THR A 44 0.27 -19.47 -7.01
C THR A 44 1.70 -20.00 -6.91
N LYS A 45 2.48 -19.89 -8.00
CA LYS A 45 3.91 -20.26 -7.99
C LYS A 45 4.72 -19.38 -7.03
N ARG A 46 4.44 -18.08 -6.96
CA ARG A 46 5.15 -17.14 -6.08
C ARG A 46 4.82 -17.35 -4.59
N PHE A 47 3.56 -17.60 -4.26
CA PHE A 47 3.11 -17.71 -2.87
C PHE A 47 3.14 -19.15 -2.32
N GLY A 48 3.25 -20.15 -3.20
CA GLY A 48 3.14 -21.56 -2.82
C GLY A 48 1.70 -22.00 -2.49
N MET A 49 0.71 -21.12 -2.69
CA MET A 49 -0.71 -21.35 -2.46
C MET A 49 -1.56 -20.42 -3.34
N HIS A 50 -2.85 -20.70 -3.45
CA HIS A 50 -3.74 -19.88 -4.27
C HIS A 50 -3.82 -18.43 -3.74
N PRO A 51 -3.90 -17.38 -4.59
CA PRO A 51 -3.92 -15.98 -4.13
C PRO A 51 -5.02 -15.66 -3.11
N LYS A 52 -6.19 -16.32 -3.27
CA LYS A 52 -7.29 -16.25 -2.29
C LYS A 52 -6.86 -16.74 -0.91
N GLN A 53 -6.22 -17.91 -0.84
CA GLN A 53 -5.75 -18.49 0.43
C GLN A 53 -4.67 -17.61 1.07
N PHE A 54 -3.77 -17.05 0.25
CA PHE A 54 -2.74 -16.12 0.71
C PHE A 54 -3.36 -14.87 1.36
N GLN A 55 -4.33 -14.23 0.69
CA GLN A 55 -5.01 -13.05 1.22
C GLN A 55 -5.81 -13.37 2.49
N GLU A 56 -6.58 -14.47 2.51
CA GLU A 56 -7.35 -14.90 3.69
C GLU A 56 -6.45 -15.18 4.89
N LEU A 57 -5.31 -15.84 4.68
CA LEU A 57 -4.31 -16.10 5.71
C LEU A 57 -3.74 -14.79 6.27
N ALA A 58 -3.35 -13.85 5.40
CA ALA A 58 -2.82 -12.57 5.83
C ALA A 58 -3.86 -11.73 6.59
N MET A 59 -5.11 -11.70 6.12
CA MET A 59 -6.20 -10.94 6.74
C MET A 59 -6.67 -11.52 8.08
N SER A 60 -6.51 -12.84 8.31
CA SER A 60 -6.83 -13.49 9.58
C SER A 60 -5.75 -13.33 10.66
N SER A 61 -4.57 -12.83 10.28
CA SER A 61 -3.47 -12.57 11.21
C SER A 61 -3.86 -11.48 12.23
N THR A 62 -3.52 -11.71 13.50
CA THR A 62 -3.61 -10.68 14.54
C THR A 62 -2.58 -9.55 14.34
N LYS A 63 -1.53 -9.82 13.56
CA LYS A 63 -0.53 -8.83 13.17
C LYS A 63 -0.98 -8.18 11.86
N ASN A 64 -1.38 -6.92 11.96
CA ASN A 64 -1.76 -6.10 10.83
C ASN A 64 -0.56 -5.24 10.39
N GLU A 65 0.23 -5.74 9.43
CA GLU A 65 1.43 -5.04 8.94
C GLU A 65 1.10 -3.74 8.19
N PHE A 66 -0.05 -3.69 7.52
CA PHE A 66 -0.53 -2.47 6.86
C PHE A 66 -0.81 -1.35 7.88
N ASP A 67 -1.50 -1.66 8.99
CA ASP A 67 -1.72 -0.70 10.08
C ASP A 67 -0.39 -0.25 10.70
N LYS A 68 0.62 -1.12 10.77
CA LYS A 68 1.96 -0.74 11.26
C LYS A 68 2.64 0.25 10.31
N CYS A 69 2.55 0.02 8.99
CA CYS A 69 3.06 0.96 7.99
C CYS A 69 2.31 2.29 8.05
N CYS A 70 0.98 2.26 8.17
CA CYS A 70 0.16 3.45 8.34
C CYS A 70 0.52 4.22 9.62
N ASN A 71 0.71 3.51 10.74
CA ASN A 71 1.14 4.11 12.00
C ASN A 71 2.53 4.77 11.88
N PHE A 72 3.47 4.10 11.20
CA PHE A 72 4.80 4.66 10.95
C PHE A 72 4.71 5.99 10.17
N LEU A 73 3.99 6.01 9.05
CA LEU A 73 3.81 7.21 8.24
C LEU A 73 3.04 8.30 8.99
N ASN A 74 1.98 7.94 9.72
CA ASN A 74 1.22 8.87 10.54
C ASN A 74 2.11 9.54 11.61
N ASN A 75 3.02 8.78 12.23
CA ASN A 75 3.93 9.32 13.24
C ASN A 75 4.99 10.27 12.67
N ILE A 76 5.40 10.07 11.42
CA ILE A 76 6.20 11.06 10.68
C ILE A 76 5.35 12.32 10.49
N LEU A 77 4.15 12.18 9.93
CA LEU A 77 3.25 13.29 9.58
C LEU A 77 2.65 14.04 10.79
N LEU A 78 2.81 13.51 12.01
CA LEU A 78 2.54 14.24 13.25
C LEU A 78 3.56 15.36 13.50
N LYS A 79 4.77 15.27 12.94
CA LYS A 79 5.88 16.19 13.18
C LYS A 79 6.20 17.09 12.00
N GLN A 80 5.78 16.70 10.80
CA GLN A 80 6.13 17.36 9.54
C GLN A 80 4.97 17.26 8.54
N GLU A 81 4.91 18.20 7.61
CA GLU A 81 3.79 18.33 6.65
C GLU A 81 3.86 17.32 5.50
N PHE A 82 5.06 16.93 5.08
CA PHE A 82 5.34 15.99 3.99
C PHE A 82 6.35 14.93 4.46
N ILE A 83 6.58 13.87 3.68
CA ILE A 83 7.46 12.75 4.08
C ILE A 83 8.92 13.18 4.27
N LEU A 84 9.38 14.15 3.48
CA LEU A 84 10.66 14.83 3.68
C LEU A 84 10.34 16.32 3.87
N GLU A 85 10.71 16.90 5.01
CA GLU A 85 10.27 18.24 5.49
C GLU A 85 10.37 19.39 4.48
N GLU A 86 11.20 19.26 3.45
CA GLU A 86 11.50 20.27 2.42
C GLU A 86 10.41 20.40 1.32
N GLY A 87 9.15 20.21 1.68
CA GLY A 87 8.00 20.27 0.76
C GLY A 87 7.68 18.92 0.09
N ILE A 88 6.81 18.97 -0.93
CA ILE A 88 6.41 17.76 -1.66
C ILE A 88 7.62 17.21 -2.40
N SER A 89 7.93 15.94 -2.16
CA SER A 89 9.08 15.26 -2.73
C SER A 89 8.66 14.00 -3.49
N TYR A 90 9.61 13.39 -4.20
CA TYR A 90 9.37 12.07 -4.80
C TYR A 90 9.07 10.99 -3.77
N ALA A 91 9.50 11.15 -2.51
CA ALA A 91 9.14 10.23 -1.43
C ALA A 91 7.63 10.25 -1.18
N ASP A 92 7.00 11.42 -1.24
CA ASP A 92 5.55 11.55 -1.11
C ASP A 92 4.83 10.82 -2.25
N MET A 93 5.33 10.94 -3.48
CA MET A 93 4.75 10.30 -4.65
C MET A 93 4.85 8.76 -4.60
N ILE A 94 5.96 8.23 -4.08
CA ILE A 94 6.11 6.78 -3.85
C ILE A 94 5.01 6.28 -2.91
N ILE A 95 4.87 6.91 -1.75
CA ILE A 95 3.90 6.49 -0.73
C ILE A 95 2.47 6.67 -1.22
N LEU A 96 2.16 7.81 -1.84
CA LEU A 96 0.85 8.13 -2.38
C LEU A 96 0.45 7.14 -3.48
N GLY A 97 1.37 6.84 -4.41
CA GLY A 97 1.15 5.90 -5.50
C GLY A 97 0.80 4.50 -4.98
N SER A 98 1.55 4.01 -4.00
CA SER A 98 1.29 2.72 -3.35
C SER A 98 -0.09 2.66 -2.70
N LEU A 99 -0.43 3.66 -1.87
CA LEU A 99 -1.73 3.73 -1.18
C LEU A 99 -2.90 3.88 -2.17
N THR A 100 -2.73 4.73 -3.19
CA THR A 100 -3.75 4.96 -4.23
C THR A 100 -4.00 3.70 -5.05
N TRP A 101 -2.94 2.98 -5.43
CA TRP A 101 -3.07 1.69 -6.12
C TRP A 101 -3.86 0.70 -5.27
N GLY A 102 -3.52 0.56 -3.98
CA GLY A 102 -4.26 -0.30 -3.05
C GLY A 102 -5.76 0.04 -3.02
N ASP A 103 -6.10 1.32 -2.85
CA ASP A 103 -7.49 1.78 -2.78
C ASP A 103 -8.28 1.56 -4.07
N LYS A 104 -7.60 1.61 -5.23
CA LYS A 104 -8.23 1.32 -6.53
C LYS A 104 -8.51 -0.17 -6.71
N VAL A 105 -7.73 -1.04 -6.07
CA VAL A 105 -7.91 -2.49 -6.17
C VAL A 105 -8.93 -3.01 -5.17
N SER A 106 -8.90 -2.53 -3.91
CA SER A 106 -9.71 -3.11 -2.86
C SER A 106 -10.05 -2.15 -1.73
N LYS A 107 -11.21 -2.38 -1.10
CA LYS A 107 -11.61 -1.73 0.14
C LYS A 107 -10.81 -2.22 1.35
N ASN A 108 -10.11 -3.35 1.21
CA ASN A 108 -9.31 -3.94 2.28
C ASN A 108 -8.09 -3.07 2.65
N THR A 109 -7.72 -2.09 1.83
CA THR A 109 -6.63 -1.13 2.11
C THR A 109 -7.10 0.16 2.75
N LYS A 110 -8.38 0.24 3.16
CA LYS A 110 -8.89 1.42 3.88
C LYS A 110 -8.01 1.70 5.09
N ILE A 111 -7.38 2.87 5.10
CA ILE A 111 -6.58 3.37 6.23
C ILE A 111 -7.52 3.52 7.43
N ASN A 112 -7.11 3.01 8.59
CA ASN A 112 -7.88 3.12 9.82
C ASN A 112 -8.05 4.60 10.20
N ASP A 113 -9.27 5.00 10.55
CA ASP A 113 -9.64 6.39 10.86
C ASP A 113 -8.83 6.99 12.03
N LYS A 114 -8.14 6.16 12.84
CA LYS A 114 -7.21 6.62 13.89
C LYS A 114 -5.93 7.30 13.34
N PHE A 115 -5.57 7.04 12.08
CA PHE A 115 -4.37 7.60 11.44
C PHE A 115 -4.66 8.92 10.72
N VAL A 116 -5.20 9.87 11.47
CA VAL A 116 -5.76 11.12 10.96
C VAL A 116 -4.76 11.90 10.09
N LYS A 117 -3.50 12.02 10.51
CA LYS A 117 -2.49 12.79 9.77
C LYS A 117 -2.11 12.15 8.45
N LEU A 118 -2.08 10.82 8.39
CA LEU A 118 -1.87 10.12 7.13
C LEU A 118 -3.04 10.31 6.17
N ILE A 119 -4.27 10.28 6.68
CA ILE A 119 -5.48 10.49 5.87
C ILE A 119 -5.49 11.92 5.30
N GLU A 120 -5.31 12.94 6.16
CA GLU A 120 -5.24 14.35 5.75
C GLU A 120 -4.15 14.59 4.70
N TRP A 121 -2.95 14.03 4.91
CA TRP A 121 -1.84 14.12 3.95
C TRP A 121 -2.19 13.48 2.61
N LYS A 122 -2.81 12.29 2.62
CA LYS A 122 -3.17 11.57 1.40
C LYS A 122 -4.24 12.31 0.61
N GLU A 123 -5.25 12.85 1.28
CA GLU A 123 -6.31 13.65 0.65
C GLU A 123 -5.72 14.90 0.00
N LYS A 124 -4.93 15.66 0.77
CA LYS A 124 -4.25 16.87 0.27
C LYS A 124 -3.43 16.60 -0.98
N LEU A 125 -2.61 15.53 -1.00
CA LEU A 125 -1.79 15.23 -2.18
C LEU A 125 -2.62 14.70 -3.35
N SER A 126 -3.69 13.94 -3.08
CA SER A 126 -4.58 13.45 -4.13
C SER A 126 -5.24 14.62 -4.88
N ASP A 127 -5.66 15.66 -4.16
CA ASP A 127 -6.28 16.86 -4.74
C ASP A 127 -5.30 17.68 -5.59
N LEU A 128 -4.00 17.66 -5.25
CA LEU A 128 -2.96 18.36 -6.01
C LEU A 128 -2.57 17.63 -7.31
N CYS A 129 -2.85 16.33 -7.40
CA CYS A 129 -2.53 15.49 -8.56
C CYS A 129 -3.74 15.16 -9.46
N ALA A 130 -4.94 15.60 -9.07
CA ALA A 130 -6.18 15.44 -9.83
C ALA A 130 -6.33 16.51 -10.92
#